data_AF-G4SVZ8-F1
#
_entry.id   AF-G4SVZ8-F1
#
_cell.length_a   1.000
_cell.length_b   1.000
_cell.length_c   1.000
_cell.angle_alpha   90.00
_cell.angle_beta   90.00
_cell.angle_gamma   90.00
#
_symmetry.space_group_name_H-M   'P 1'
#
loop_
_entity.id
_entity.type
_entity.pdbx_description
1 polymer ?
#
loop_
_entity_poly.entity_id
_entity_poly.type
_entity_poly.pdbx_seq_one_letter_code
_entity_poly.pdbx_strand_id
1 'polypeptide(L)' 'MYATNVRNLKRNPSEALRHAEKEPVLILKGNQPNALLLNLKSSLGELNDQLKPALAASLFKD' A
#
# COMPACT_ATOMS: atom_id res chain seq x y z
N MET A 1 -10.08 -8.21 4.77
CA MET A 1 -9.78 -6.98 4.02
C MET A 1 -10.04 -5.75 4.89
N TYR A 2 -8.99 -5.23 5.52
CA TYR A 2 -9.04 -3.96 6.26
C TYR A 2 -9.18 -2.77 5.30
N ALA A 3 -10.08 -1.83 5.63
CA ALA A 3 -10.27 -0.59 4.88
C ALA A 3 -10.12 0.62 5.81
N THR A 4 -9.43 1.64 5.35
CA THR A 4 -9.25 2.91 6.07
C THR A 4 -9.57 4.08 5.15
N ASN A 5 -9.78 5.26 5.70
CA ASN A 5 -9.96 6.47 4.89
C ASN A 5 -8.69 7.35 4.96
N VAL A 6 -8.55 8.28 4.02
CA VAL A 6 -7.38 9.18 3.97
C VAL A 6 -7.16 9.96 5.29
N ARG A 7 -8.23 10.33 6.01
CA ARG A 7 -8.11 11.04 7.30
C ARG A 7 -7.48 10.15 8.38
N ASN A 8 -7.94 8.91 8.50
CA ASN A 8 -7.42 7.94 9.46
C ASN A 8 -6.01 7.48 9.10
N LEU A 9 -5.74 7.24 7.81
CA LEU A 9 -4.41 6.89 7.32
C LEU A 9 -3.35 7.94 7.69
N LYS A 10 -3.68 9.23 7.57
CA LYS A 10 -2.78 10.33 7.99
C LYS A 10 -2.53 10.34 9.51
N ARG A 11 -3.54 9.98 10.30
CA ARG A 11 -3.45 10.01 11.78
C ARG A 11 -2.72 8.78 12.34
N ASN A 12 -2.93 7.61 11.75
CA ASN A 12 -2.35 6.35 12.21
C ASN A 12 -1.87 5.48 11.03
N PRO A 13 -0.80 5.89 10.34
CA PRO A 13 -0.28 5.11 9.21
C PRO A 13 0.23 3.73 9.64
N SER A 14 0.77 3.62 10.86
CA SER A 14 1.32 2.38 11.41
C SER A 14 0.28 1.25 11.51
N GLU A 15 -0.96 1.57 11.86
CA GLU A 15 -2.05 0.58 11.88
C GLU A 15 -2.34 0.03 10.48
N ALA A 16 -2.45 0.92 9.49
CA ALA A 16 -2.64 0.51 8.10
C ALA A 16 -1.48 -0.36 7.59
N LEU A 17 -0.22 -0.02 7.94
CA LEU A 17 0.95 -0.82 7.58
C LEU A 17 0.95 -2.20 8.25
N ARG A 18 0.54 -2.32 9.52
CA ARG A 18 0.41 -3.61 10.21
C ARG A 18 -0.65 -4.51 9.58
N HIS A 19 -1.78 -3.93 9.14
CA HIS A 19 -2.78 -4.70 8.40
C HIS A 19 -2.26 -5.14 7.03
N ALA A 20 -1.50 -4.27 6.35
CA ALA A 20 -0.91 -4.54 5.05
C ALA A 20 0.06 -5.71 5.02
N GLU A 21 0.76 -5.98 6.14
CA GLU A 21 1.64 -7.15 6.27
C GLU A 21 0.89 -8.47 6.04
N LYS A 22 -0.41 -8.51 6.36
CA LYS A 22 -1.24 -9.71 6.20
C LYS A 22 -2.00 -9.72 4.87
N GLU A 23 -2.60 -8.59 4.50
CA GLU A 23 -3.45 -8.49 3.31
C GLU A 23 -3.49 -7.04 2.80
N PRO A 24 -3.77 -6.82 1.49
CA PRO A 24 -3.96 -5.48 0.94
C PRO A 24 -4.97 -4.64 1.73
N VAL A 25 -4.63 -3.37 1.94
CA VAL A 25 -5.49 -2.40 2.63
C VAL A 25 -6.15 -1.47 1.63
N LEU A 26 -7.49 -1.37 1.68
CA LEU A 26 -8.23 -0.42 0.86
C LEU A 26 -8.25 0.97 1.49
N ILE A 27 -7.84 1.97 0.74
CA ILE A 27 -7.88 3.38 1.14
C ILE A 27 -9.07 4.05 0.46
N LEU A 28 -9.95 4.62 1.28
CA LEU A 28 -11.15 5.35 0.85
C LEU A 28 -10.93 6.86 0.90
N LYS A 29 -11.48 7.58 -0.09
CA LYS A 29 -11.59 9.05 -0.11
C LYS A 29 -13.05 9.42 -0.33
N GLY A 30 -13.66 10.13 0.62
CA GLY A 30 -15.09 10.48 0.54
C GLY A 30 -16.02 9.26 0.41
N ASN A 31 -15.72 8.17 1.13
CA ASN A 31 -16.41 6.88 1.05
C ASN A 31 -16.31 6.13 -0.28
N GLN A 32 -15.46 6.59 -1.19
CA GLN A 32 -15.17 5.88 -2.44
C GLN A 32 -13.79 5.22 -2.40
N PRO A 33 -13.62 4.01 -2.98
CA PRO A 33 -12.31 3.40 -3.22
C PRO A 33 -11.38 4.37 -3.95
N ASN A 34 -10.20 4.62 -3.38
CA ASN A 34 -9.21 5.55 -3.94
C ASN A 34 -7.88 4.87 -4.26
N ALA A 35 -7.38 4.01 -3.37
CA ALA A 35 -6.10 3.34 -3.55
C ALA A 35 -6.03 2.02 -2.79
N LEU A 36 -5.07 1.17 -3.15
CA LEU A 36 -4.66 0.00 -2.38
C LEU A 36 -3.28 0.24 -1.79
N LEU A 37 -3.10 -0.16 -0.54
CA LEU A 37 -1.80 -0.21 0.12
C LEU A 37 -1.37 -1.67 0.23
N LEU A 38 -0.24 -1.98 -0.41
CA LEU A 38 0.31 -3.32 -0.57
C LEU A 38 1.63 -3.41 0.19
N ASN A 39 1.83 -4.50 0.92
CA ASN A 39 3.14 -4.76 1.50
C ASN A 39 4.06 -5.38 0.46
N LEU A 40 5.21 -4.76 0.25
CA LEU A 40 6.15 -5.18 -0.79
C LEU A 40 6.78 -6.55 -0.52
N LYS A 41 6.81 -7.02 0.72
CA LYS A 41 7.39 -8.32 1.08
C LYS A 41 6.36 -9.44 1.03
N SER A 42 5.18 -9.22 1.60
CA SER A 42 4.18 -10.28 1.77
C SER A 42 3.12 -10.33 0.67
N SER A 43 2.75 -9.19 0.07
CA SER A 43 1.62 -9.12 -0.86
C SER A 43 1.99 -9.36 -2.33
N LEU A 44 3.28 -9.30 -2.67
CA LEU A 44 3.72 -9.27 -4.08
C LEU A 44 4.33 -10.56 -4.60
N GLY A 45 4.66 -11.56 -3.77
CA GLY A 45 5.15 -12.87 -4.24
C GLY A 45 6.18 -12.78 -5.38
N GLU A 46 5.90 -13.44 -6.51
CA GLU A 46 6.73 -13.44 -7.74
C GLU A 46 6.71 -12.10 -8.51
N LEU A 47 5.66 -11.28 -8.35
CA LEU A 47 5.57 -9.95 -8.95
C LEU A 47 6.62 -8.98 -8.39
N ASN A 48 7.20 -9.31 -7.23
CA ASN A 48 8.18 -8.46 -6.55
C ASN A 48 9.45 -8.27 -7.39
N ASP A 49 9.87 -9.28 -8.16
CA ASP A 49 11.09 -9.20 -8.97
C ASP A 49 10.90 -8.33 -10.23
N GLN A 50 9.66 -8.18 -10.70
CA GLN A 50 9.29 -7.28 -11.78
C GLN A 50 9.01 -5.85 -11.30
N LEU A 51 8.44 -5.71 -10.10
CA LEU A 51 8.08 -4.41 -9.53
C LEU A 51 9.29 -3.66 -8.97
N LYS A 52 10.28 -4.35 -8.40
CA LYS A 52 11.48 -3.70 -7.84
C LYS A 52 12.22 -2.81 -8.85
N PRO A 53 12.53 -3.24 -10.09
CA PRO A 53 13.15 -2.37 -11.10
C PRO A 53 12.29 -1.16 -11.45
N ALA A 54 10.97 -1.34 -11.59
CA ALA A 54 10.05 -0.25 -11.90
C ALA A 54 9.96 0.77 -10.77
N LEU A 55 9.91 0.31 -9.51
CA LEU A 55 9.93 1.16 -8.32
C LEU A 55 11.27 1.88 -8.17
N ALA A 56 12.39 1.18 -8.38
CA ALA A 56 13.72 1.79 -8.35
C ALA A 56 13.84 2.89 -9.41
N ALA A 57 13.45 2.62 -10.66
CA ALA A 57 13.46 3.62 -11.73
C ALA A 57 12.55 4.83 -11.42
N SER A 58 11.48 4.65 -10.63
CA SER A 58 10.63 5.77 -10.19
C SER A 58 11.22 6.55 -9.01
N LEU A 59 11.96 5.92 -8.12
CA LEU A 59 12.54 6.55 -6.92
C LEU A 59 13.85 7.29 -7.20
N PHE A 60 14.61 6.84 -8.20
CA PHE A 60 15.94 7.37 -8.56
C PHE A 60 15.93 8.12 -9.91
N LYS A 61 14.78 8.67 -10.30
CA LYS A 61 14.61 9.38 -11.58
C LYS A 61 15.07 10.85 -11.54
N ASP A 62 15.53 11.30 -10.38
CA ASP A 62 16.17 12.59 -10.10
C ASP A 62 17.62 12.35 -9.64
#